data_AF-A0A528ANY0-F1
#
_entry.id   AF-A0A528ANY0-F1
#
_cell.length_a   1.000
_cell.length_b   1.000
_cell.length_c   1.000
_cell.angle_alpha   90.00
_cell.angle_beta   90.00
_cell.angle_gamma   90.00
#
_symmetry.space_group_name_H-M   'P 1'
#
loop_
_entity.id
_entity.type
_entity.pdbx_description
1 polymer ?
#
loop_
_entity_poly.entity_id
_entity_poly.type
_entity_poly.pdbx_seq_one_letter_code
_entity_poly.pdbx_strand_id
1 'polypeptide(L)'
;LGENTRDDPGFRVPHVDWERTGRDVLTMEWVDGVKLNDIAGLTAAGHDLKAIAANLVQSFLRHTLRDGFFHADMHPGNLFVEPDGTIVAVDLGIAGRLGKKERRFLAEILYGFITRDYLRVAEVHFEAGYVPRQHNVAAFAQAIRAIGEPIHGQPAETISMAKLLALLFEVTDLFDMATRSELVLLQKTMVVVEGVARTLDPAFNMWKTSEPVVGGWISGNLGPRALLADARDGAGALLALARQAPDLAARTERLSREIDLMAEHGLRFDEATAHAIGKAEARHTRSGRLALWVIALTLVYIAWKLL
;
A
#
# COMPACT_ATOMS: atom_id res chain seq x y z
N LEU A 1 -16.91 4.29 3.96
CA LEU A 1 -17.13 5.05 2.71
C LEU A 1 -18.24 6.07 2.87
N GLY A 2 -19.47 5.67 3.24
CA GLY A 2 -20.60 6.60 3.36
C GLY A 2 -20.36 7.84 4.23
N GLU A 3 -19.62 7.74 5.33
CA GLU A 3 -19.24 8.93 6.13
C GLU A 3 -18.26 9.86 5.41
N ASN A 4 -17.29 9.30 4.68
CA ASN A 4 -16.28 10.07 3.96
C ASN A 4 -16.87 10.79 2.74
N THR A 5 -17.93 10.23 2.16
CA THR A 5 -18.54 10.73 0.92
C THR A 5 -19.76 11.61 1.15
N ARG A 6 -20.08 11.96 2.41
CA ARG A 6 -21.28 12.73 2.73
C ARG A 6 -21.32 14.09 2.03
N ASP A 7 -20.16 14.71 1.91
CA ASP A 7 -20.00 16.03 1.30
C ASP A 7 -19.43 15.95 -0.12
N ASP A 8 -19.36 14.75 -0.70
CA ASP A 8 -18.83 14.57 -2.05
C ASP A 8 -19.90 14.93 -3.10
N PRO A 9 -19.61 15.88 -4.01
CA PRO A 9 -20.53 16.18 -5.10
C PRO A 9 -20.73 14.95 -5.98
N GLY A 10 -22.00 14.63 -6.24
CA GLY A 10 -22.43 13.64 -7.22
C GLY A 10 -22.16 12.19 -6.83
N PHE A 11 -21.76 11.87 -5.60
CA PHE A 11 -21.56 10.49 -5.18
C PHE A 11 -22.04 10.26 -3.75
N ARG A 12 -22.78 9.17 -3.53
CA ARG A 12 -23.15 8.75 -2.18
C ARG A 12 -23.22 7.23 -2.03
N VAL A 13 -23.31 6.81 -0.77
CA VAL A 13 -23.56 5.42 -0.38
C VAL A 13 -24.87 5.38 0.39
N PRO A 14 -25.75 4.38 0.16
CA PRO A 14 -27.00 4.23 0.90
C PRO A 14 -26.77 4.17 2.41
N HIS A 15 -27.68 4.76 3.18
CA HIS A 15 -27.65 4.61 4.63
C HIS A 15 -27.90 3.15 5.03
N VAL A 16 -27.09 2.60 5.93
CA VAL A 16 -27.28 1.23 6.45
C VAL A 16 -28.25 1.27 7.63
N ASP A 17 -29.32 0.49 7.55
CA ASP A 17 -30.20 0.24 8.70
C ASP A 17 -29.56 -0.84 9.58
N TRP A 18 -28.79 -0.40 10.58
CA TRP A 18 -28.09 -1.28 11.49
C TRP A 18 -29.04 -2.08 12.41
N GLU A 19 -30.26 -1.59 12.66
CA GLU A 19 -31.24 -2.30 13.49
C GLU A 19 -31.83 -3.52 12.78
N ARG A 20 -31.90 -3.45 11.44
CA ARG A 20 -32.42 -4.53 10.58
C ARG A 20 -31.32 -5.27 9.81
N THR A 21 -30.06 -5.04 10.15
CA THR A 21 -28.91 -5.78 9.60
C THR A 21 -28.53 -6.91 10.55
N GLY A 22 -28.29 -8.09 9.99
CA GLY A 22 -27.85 -9.29 10.72
C GLY A 22 -26.63 -9.93 10.07
N ARG A 23 -26.28 -11.15 10.50
CA ARG A 23 -25.12 -11.89 9.96
C ARG A 23 -25.23 -12.14 8.46
N ASP A 24 -26.42 -12.53 8.00
CA ASP A 24 -26.67 -12.98 6.62
C ASP A 24 -27.58 -12.03 5.83
N VAL A 25 -27.95 -10.88 6.40
CA VAL A 25 -28.86 -9.90 5.79
C VAL A 25 -28.31 -8.50 6.03
N LEU A 26 -28.04 -7.76 4.96
CA LEU A 26 -27.71 -6.33 5.00
C LEU A 26 -28.94 -5.52 4.58
N THR A 27 -29.42 -4.66 5.47
CA THR A 27 -30.55 -3.77 5.17
C THR A 27 -30.04 -2.35 4.98
N MET A 28 -30.42 -1.73 3.87
CA MET A 28 -30.01 -0.37 3.51
C MET A 28 -31.18 0.43 2.95
N GLU A 29 -30.97 1.75 2.89
CA GLU A 29 -31.85 2.70 2.22
C GLU A 29 -32.18 2.22 0.79
N TRP A 30 -33.46 2.33 0.42
CA TRP A 30 -33.89 2.04 -0.94
C TRP A 30 -33.43 3.14 -1.89
N VAL A 31 -32.72 2.75 -2.95
CA VAL A 31 -32.24 3.68 -3.96
C VAL A 31 -33.20 3.68 -5.14
N ASP A 32 -33.89 4.80 -5.35
CA ASP A 32 -34.76 5.02 -6.50
C ASP A 32 -33.97 5.70 -7.63
N GLY A 33 -33.28 4.88 -8.43
CA GLY A 33 -32.42 5.35 -9.51
C GLY A 33 -32.32 4.36 -10.68
N VAL A 34 -31.77 4.83 -11.79
CA VAL A 34 -31.52 4.01 -12.99
C VAL A 34 -30.18 3.31 -12.83
N LYS A 35 -30.09 2.02 -13.17
CA LYS A 35 -28.81 1.30 -13.12
C LYS A 35 -27.80 1.90 -14.08
N LEU A 36 -26.54 2.00 -13.68
CA LEU A 36 -25.49 2.60 -14.50
C LEU A 36 -25.23 1.82 -15.80
N ASN A 37 -25.53 0.51 -15.83
CA ASN A 37 -25.43 -0.31 -17.03
C ASN A 37 -26.62 -0.17 -18.01
N ASP A 38 -27.71 0.52 -17.64
CA ASP A 38 -28.86 0.77 -18.50
C ASP A 38 -28.72 2.11 -19.22
N ILE A 39 -27.87 2.14 -20.25
CA ILE A 39 -27.58 3.34 -21.04
C ILE A 39 -28.83 3.92 -21.69
N ALA A 40 -29.74 3.06 -22.15
CA ALA A 40 -31.00 3.47 -22.76
C ALA A 40 -31.92 4.12 -21.73
N GLY A 41 -32.06 3.52 -20.55
CA GLY A 41 -32.80 4.10 -19.42
C GLY A 41 -32.22 5.43 -18.97
N LEU A 42 -30.89 5.54 -18.88
CA LEU A 42 -30.22 6.78 -18.49
C LEU A 42 -30.48 7.91 -19.49
N THR A 43 -30.40 7.58 -20.79
CA THR A 43 -30.68 8.54 -21.88
C THR A 43 -32.15 8.96 -21.88
N ALA A 44 -33.07 8.01 -21.69
CA ALA A 44 -34.51 8.28 -21.63
C ALA A 44 -34.90 9.14 -20.41
N ALA A 45 -34.19 8.98 -19.29
CA ALA A 45 -34.33 9.81 -18.10
C ALA A 45 -33.69 11.21 -18.25
N GLY A 46 -33.01 11.49 -19.39
CA GLY A 46 -32.43 12.80 -19.69
C GLY A 46 -31.09 13.06 -19.00
N HIS A 47 -30.39 12.02 -18.54
CA HIS A 47 -29.09 12.18 -17.89
C HIS A 47 -27.99 12.60 -18.86
N ASP A 48 -27.07 13.45 -18.40
CA ASP A 48 -25.83 13.73 -19.10
C ASP A 48 -24.81 12.60 -18.84
N LEU A 49 -24.74 11.64 -19.78
CA LEU A 49 -23.84 10.50 -19.69
C LEU A 49 -22.36 10.90 -19.58
N LYS A 50 -21.97 12.03 -20.18
CA LYS A 50 -20.58 12.53 -20.12
C LYS A 50 -20.26 13.07 -18.74
N ALA A 51 -21.20 13.81 -18.14
CA ALA A 51 -21.06 14.27 -16.76
C ALA A 51 -20.98 13.08 -15.78
N ILE A 52 -21.80 12.04 -15.97
CA ILE A 52 -21.77 10.83 -15.15
C ILE A 52 -20.43 10.10 -15.30
N ALA A 53 -19.94 9.92 -16.54
CA ALA A 53 -18.64 9.30 -16.80
C ALA A 53 -17.50 10.06 -16.09
N ALA A 54 -17.51 11.39 -16.17
CA ALA A 54 -16.52 12.23 -15.51
C ALA A 54 -16.61 12.12 -13.99
N ASN A 55 -17.82 12.19 -13.44
CA ASN A 55 -18.06 12.12 -12.02
C ASN A 55 -17.68 10.74 -11.42
N LEU A 56 -17.92 9.65 -12.15
CA LEU A 56 -17.52 8.30 -11.74
C LEU A 56 -16.01 8.21 -11.51
N VAL A 57 -15.22 8.65 -12.49
CA VAL A 57 -13.76 8.64 -12.41
C VAL A 57 -13.25 9.58 -11.32
N GLN A 58 -13.79 10.80 -11.25
CA GLN A 58 -13.36 11.79 -10.28
C GLN A 58 -13.68 11.37 -8.85
N SER A 59 -14.85 10.76 -8.61
CA SER A 59 -15.24 10.23 -7.30
C SER A 59 -14.31 9.09 -6.88
N PHE A 60 -14.05 8.14 -7.78
CA PHE A 60 -13.09 7.06 -7.52
C PHE A 60 -11.70 7.59 -7.13
N LEU A 61 -11.16 8.53 -7.90
CA LEU A 61 -9.85 9.13 -7.63
C LEU A 61 -9.85 9.94 -6.33
N ARG A 62 -10.94 10.65 -6.02
CA ARG A 62 -11.06 11.42 -4.78
C ARG A 62 -11.03 10.50 -3.58
N HIS A 63 -11.84 9.44 -3.56
CA HIS A 63 -11.83 8.48 -2.45
C HIS A 63 -10.45 7.81 -2.30
N THR A 64 -9.84 7.43 -3.42
CA THR A 64 -8.52 6.81 -3.45
C THR A 64 -7.42 7.73 -2.91
N LEU A 65 -7.36 8.99 -3.37
CA LEU A 65 -6.27 9.91 -3.04
C LEU A 65 -6.50 10.68 -1.74
N ARG A 66 -7.70 11.21 -1.51
CA ARG A 66 -8.06 11.98 -0.31
C ARG A 66 -8.13 11.06 0.91
N ASP A 67 -8.90 9.98 0.80
CA ASP A 67 -9.24 9.13 1.95
C ASP A 67 -8.29 7.94 2.08
N GLY A 68 -7.66 7.52 0.97
CA GLY A 68 -6.93 6.26 0.94
C GLY A 68 -7.85 5.07 1.09
N PHE A 69 -9.16 5.21 0.86
CA PHE A 69 -10.14 4.14 0.93
C PHE A 69 -10.98 4.18 -0.32
N PHE A 70 -11.04 3.08 -1.06
CA PHE A 70 -11.71 3.03 -2.36
C PHE A 70 -12.58 1.80 -2.50
N HIS A 71 -13.68 1.94 -3.23
CA HIS A 71 -14.47 0.81 -3.66
C HIS A 71 -13.71 0.09 -4.77
N ALA A 72 -13.32 -1.15 -4.53
CA ALA A 72 -12.43 -1.91 -5.40
C ALA A 72 -13.16 -2.70 -6.49
N ASP A 73 -14.48 -2.58 -6.57
CA ASP A 73 -15.31 -3.30 -7.54
C ASP A 73 -16.48 -2.44 -8.03
N MET A 74 -16.16 -1.28 -8.61
CA MET A 74 -17.13 -0.33 -9.17
C MET A 74 -17.77 -0.84 -10.47
N HIS A 75 -18.27 -2.08 -10.44
CA HIS A 75 -18.99 -2.68 -11.54
C HIS A 75 -20.32 -1.93 -11.77
N PRO A 76 -20.74 -1.66 -13.02
CA PRO A 76 -21.90 -0.81 -13.29
C PRO A 76 -23.23 -1.43 -12.82
N GLY A 77 -23.25 -2.72 -12.50
CA GLY A 77 -24.39 -3.39 -11.86
C GLY A 77 -24.61 -3.03 -10.39
N ASN A 78 -23.57 -2.52 -9.71
CA ASN A 78 -23.57 -2.12 -8.31
C ASN A 78 -23.78 -0.60 -8.13
N LEU A 79 -23.99 0.11 -9.24
CA LEU A 79 -24.07 1.55 -9.30
C LEU A 79 -25.42 1.97 -9.88
N PHE A 80 -26.05 2.93 -9.23
CA PHE A 80 -27.30 3.55 -9.66
C PHE A 80 -27.08 5.04 -9.87
N VAL A 81 -27.92 5.65 -10.68
CA VAL A 81 -27.94 7.09 -10.94
C VAL A 81 -29.30 7.63 -10.51
N GLU A 82 -29.31 8.53 -9.54
CA GLU A 82 -30.50 9.25 -9.08
C GLU A 82 -30.91 10.32 -10.10
N PRO A 83 -32.17 10.82 -10.06
CA PRO A 83 -32.69 11.78 -11.04
C PRO A 83 -31.86 13.06 -11.21
N ASP A 84 -31.12 13.47 -10.18
CA ASP A 84 -30.22 14.63 -10.19
C ASP A 84 -28.83 14.34 -10.79
N GLY A 85 -28.55 13.10 -11.18
CA GLY A 85 -27.27 12.63 -11.70
C GLY A 85 -26.30 12.11 -10.63
N THR A 86 -26.71 12.03 -9.36
CA THR A 86 -25.89 11.47 -8.28
C THR A 86 -25.68 9.97 -8.46
N ILE A 87 -24.42 9.53 -8.38
CA ILE A 87 -24.04 8.12 -8.45
C ILE A 87 -24.15 7.50 -7.05
N VAL A 88 -24.90 6.41 -6.94
CA VAL A 88 -25.11 5.68 -5.70
C VAL A 88 -24.47 4.30 -5.79
N ALA A 89 -23.51 4.02 -4.91
CA ALA A 89 -22.86 2.70 -4.83
C ALA A 89 -23.53 1.84 -3.75
N VAL A 90 -24.24 0.79 -4.17
CA VAL A 90 -25.03 -0.06 -3.26
C VAL A 90 -24.25 -1.26 -2.73
N ASP A 91 -23.26 -1.74 -3.47
CA ASP A 91 -22.42 -2.86 -3.06
C ASP A 91 -21.01 -2.34 -2.77
N LEU A 92 -20.48 -2.64 -1.58
CA LEU A 92 -19.12 -2.32 -1.16
C LEU A 92 -18.37 -3.56 -0.67
N GLY A 93 -18.76 -4.74 -1.15
CA GLY A 93 -18.22 -6.04 -0.72
C GLY A 93 -16.71 -6.16 -0.93
N ILE A 94 -16.16 -5.45 -1.92
CA ILE A 94 -14.70 -5.34 -2.13
C ILE A 94 -14.29 -3.87 -2.01
N ALA A 95 -13.46 -3.58 -1.02
CA ALA A 95 -12.87 -2.28 -0.79
C ALA A 95 -11.37 -2.41 -0.48
N GLY A 96 -10.60 -1.40 -0.87
CA GLY A 96 -9.16 -1.33 -0.63
C GLY A 96 -8.78 -0.15 0.24
N ARG A 97 -7.57 -0.22 0.84
CA ARG A 97 -6.97 0.89 1.59
C ARG A 97 -5.53 1.13 1.15
N LEU A 98 -5.17 2.41 1.02
CA LEU A 98 -3.82 2.88 0.72
C LEU A 98 -3.28 3.71 1.87
N GLY A 99 -2.02 3.50 2.23
CA GLY A 99 -1.31 4.36 3.18
C GLY A 99 -0.97 5.72 2.57
N LYS A 100 -0.52 6.66 3.42
CA LYS A 100 -0.13 8.02 3.00
C LYS A 100 0.97 7.99 1.92
N LYS A 101 1.91 7.05 2.04
CA LYS A 101 3.04 6.88 1.10
C LYS A 101 2.56 6.38 -0.26
N GLU A 102 1.71 5.36 -0.28
CA GLU A 102 1.16 4.77 -1.50
C GLU A 102 0.26 5.76 -2.24
N ARG A 103 -0.56 6.52 -1.50
CA ARG A 103 -1.37 7.63 -2.06
C ARG A 103 -0.52 8.68 -2.76
N ARG A 104 0.59 9.07 -2.12
CA ARG A 104 1.53 10.05 -2.68
C ARG A 104 2.15 9.52 -3.98
N PHE A 105 2.65 8.29 -3.99
CA PHE A 105 3.21 7.70 -5.20
C PHE A 105 2.19 7.61 -6.33
N LEU A 106 0.97 7.17 -6.02
CA LEU A 106 -0.11 7.10 -7.00
C LEU A 106 -0.40 8.49 -7.60
N ALA A 107 -0.55 9.51 -6.74
CA ALA A 107 -0.82 10.87 -7.20
C ALA A 107 0.32 11.40 -8.09
N GLU A 108 1.57 11.22 -7.69
CA GLU A 108 2.73 11.70 -8.44
C GLU A 108 2.89 10.96 -9.78
N ILE A 109 2.65 9.65 -9.83
CA ILE A 109 2.64 8.87 -11.07
C ILE A 109 1.54 9.37 -12.00
N LEU A 110 0.29 9.48 -11.52
CA LEU A 110 -0.83 9.97 -12.33
C LEU A 110 -0.58 11.38 -12.83
N TYR A 111 -0.10 12.27 -11.96
CA TYR A 111 0.21 13.65 -12.32
C TYR A 111 1.34 13.76 -13.34
N GLY A 112 2.39 12.93 -13.21
CA GLY A 112 3.47 12.84 -14.17
C GLY A 112 2.97 12.39 -15.56
N PHE A 113 2.06 11.43 -15.64
CA PHE A 113 1.41 11.07 -16.92
C PHE A 113 0.54 12.20 -17.48
N ILE A 114 -0.24 12.88 -16.64
CA ILE A 114 -1.08 14.02 -17.05
C ILE A 114 -0.22 15.15 -17.65
N THR A 115 0.86 15.51 -16.96
CA THR A 115 1.78 16.60 -17.32
C THR A 115 2.88 16.18 -18.31
N ARG A 116 2.94 14.89 -18.67
CA ARG A 116 3.99 14.28 -19.50
C ARG A 116 5.40 14.38 -18.91
N ASP A 117 5.52 14.49 -17.59
CA ASP A 117 6.78 14.42 -16.87
C ASP A 117 7.16 12.96 -16.59
N TYR A 118 7.59 12.26 -17.64
CA TYR A 118 7.98 10.84 -17.55
C TYR A 118 9.25 10.62 -16.71
N LEU A 119 10.08 11.65 -16.53
CA LEU A 119 11.23 11.57 -15.65
C LEU A 119 10.78 11.48 -14.20
N ARG A 120 9.84 12.34 -13.77
CA ARG A 120 9.28 12.25 -12.42
C ARG A 120 8.55 10.94 -12.20
N VAL A 121 7.79 10.45 -13.18
CA VAL A 121 7.17 9.11 -13.09
C VAL A 121 8.24 8.05 -12.83
N ALA A 122 9.35 8.06 -13.57
CA ALA A 122 10.44 7.12 -13.35
C ALA A 122 11.01 7.24 -11.93
N GLU A 123 11.41 8.43 -11.49
CA GLU A 123 11.94 8.66 -10.14
C GLU A 123 11.03 8.09 -9.04
N VAL A 124 9.72 8.33 -9.13
CA VAL A 124 8.74 7.84 -8.15
C VAL A 124 8.70 6.31 -8.12
N HIS A 125 8.87 5.61 -9.25
CA HIS A 125 8.94 4.15 -9.27
C HIS A 125 10.18 3.60 -8.54
N PHE A 126 11.31 4.31 -8.60
CA PHE A 126 12.51 3.97 -7.83
C PHE A 126 12.36 4.34 -6.34
N GLU A 127 11.77 5.50 -6.02
CA GLU A 127 11.47 5.92 -4.64
C GLU A 127 10.51 4.96 -3.94
N ALA A 128 9.53 4.42 -4.67
CA ALA A 128 8.58 3.43 -4.20
C ALA A 128 9.17 2.02 -4.07
N GLY A 129 10.35 1.78 -4.66
CA GLY A 129 10.99 0.47 -4.71
C GLY A 129 10.26 -0.52 -5.62
N TYR A 130 9.58 -0.04 -6.65
CA TYR A 130 9.02 -0.91 -7.70
C TYR A 130 10.08 -1.36 -8.68
N VAL A 131 11.01 -0.45 -8.99
CA VAL A 131 12.17 -0.74 -9.82
C VAL A 131 13.42 -0.82 -8.92
N PRO A 132 14.18 -1.91 -8.99
CA PRO A 132 15.43 -2.04 -8.27
C PRO A 132 16.43 -0.94 -8.61
N ARG A 133 17.19 -0.46 -7.61
CA ARG A 133 18.12 0.67 -7.75
C ARG A 133 19.30 0.41 -8.69
N GLN A 134 19.56 -0.83 -9.11
CA GLN A 134 20.59 -1.12 -10.10
C GLN A 134 20.26 -0.59 -11.50
N HIS A 135 18.97 -0.34 -11.79
CA HIS A 135 18.52 0.13 -13.09
C HIS A 135 18.72 1.64 -13.27
N ASN A 136 18.83 2.07 -14.52
CA ASN A 136 19.02 3.48 -14.86
C ASN A 136 17.68 4.22 -14.97
N VAL A 137 17.51 5.30 -14.20
CA VAL A 137 16.29 6.11 -14.16
C VAL A 137 15.95 6.74 -15.52
N ALA A 138 16.94 7.26 -16.24
CA ALA A 138 16.71 7.90 -17.54
C ALA A 138 16.30 6.89 -18.61
N ALA A 139 16.87 5.68 -18.60
CA ALA A 139 16.45 4.60 -19.47
C ALA A 139 15.00 4.18 -19.18
N PHE A 140 14.65 4.05 -17.89
CA PHE A 140 13.28 3.74 -17.47
C PHE A 140 12.28 4.84 -17.87
N ALA A 141 12.66 6.11 -17.76
CA ALA A 141 11.83 7.23 -18.21
C ALA A 141 11.54 7.17 -19.72
N GLN A 142 12.50 6.75 -20.55
CA GLN A 142 12.25 6.55 -21.98
C GLN A 142 11.28 5.40 -22.25
N ALA A 143 11.39 4.31 -21.50
CA ALA A 143 10.48 3.17 -21.59
C ALA A 143 9.04 3.58 -21.21
N ILE A 144 8.87 4.31 -20.10
CA ILE A 144 7.58 4.87 -19.68
C ILE A 144 7.02 5.82 -20.76
N ARG A 145 7.85 6.70 -21.33
CA ARG A 145 7.44 7.62 -22.40
C ARG A 145 6.93 6.87 -23.62
N ALA A 146 7.58 5.78 -24.02
CA ALA A 146 7.17 4.96 -25.16
C ALA A 146 5.77 4.34 -24.95
N ILE A 147 5.39 4.08 -23.69
CA ILE A 147 4.05 3.60 -23.31
C ILE A 147 3.05 4.77 -23.23
N GLY A 148 3.45 5.88 -22.61
CA GLY A 148 2.57 7.00 -22.26
C GLY A 148 2.21 7.93 -23.44
N GLU A 149 3.13 8.17 -24.37
CA GLU A 149 2.88 9.13 -25.45
C GLU A 149 1.81 8.64 -26.45
N PRO A 150 1.78 7.37 -26.88
CA PRO A 150 0.73 6.87 -27.78
C PRO A 150 -0.69 6.96 -27.21
N ILE A 151 -0.83 6.86 -25.88
CA ILE A 151 -2.12 6.92 -25.19
C ILE A 151 -2.53 8.33 -24.77
N HIS A 152 -1.64 9.31 -24.91
CA HIS A 152 -1.91 10.70 -24.53
C HIS A 152 -2.42 11.49 -25.74
N GLY A 153 -3.72 11.79 -25.74
CA GLY A 153 -4.34 12.66 -26.74
C GLY A 153 -4.80 11.98 -28.04
N GLN A 154 -4.72 10.64 -28.12
CA GLN A 154 -5.33 9.88 -29.21
C GLN A 154 -6.63 9.19 -28.77
N PRO A 155 -7.65 9.10 -29.65
CA PRO A 155 -8.80 8.24 -29.42
C PRO A 155 -8.36 6.78 -29.18
N ALA A 156 -9.00 6.08 -28.24
CA ALA A 156 -8.67 4.69 -27.92
C ALA A 156 -8.74 3.75 -29.14
N GLU A 157 -9.59 4.11 -30.12
CA GLU A 157 -9.82 3.40 -31.38
C GLU A 157 -8.55 3.29 -32.25
N THR A 158 -7.60 4.21 -32.13
CA THR A 158 -6.36 4.22 -32.93
C THR A 158 -5.20 3.50 -32.24
N ILE A 159 -5.39 3.01 -31.02
CA ILE A 159 -4.34 2.42 -30.19
C ILE A 159 -4.47 0.89 -30.22
N SER A 160 -3.43 0.21 -30.70
CA SER A 160 -3.35 -1.25 -30.60
C SER A 160 -3.19 -1.67 -29.14
N MET A 161 -4.27 -2.16 -28.53
CA MET A 161 -4.25 -2.66 -27.15
C MET A 161 -3.25 -3.81 -26.98
N ALA A 162 -3.12 -4.69 -27.97
CA ALA A 162 -2.16 -5.78 -27.96
C ALA A 162 -0.71 -5.27 -27.89
N LYS A 163 -0.37 -4.22 -28.67
CA LYS A 163 0.97 -3.62 -28.67
C LYS A 163 1.27 -2.92 -27.34
N LEU A 164 0.28 -2.21 -26.77
CA LEU A 164 0.42 -1.55 -25.49
C LEU A 164 0.67 -2.55 -24.36
N LEU A 165 -0.09 -3.64 -24.34
CA LEU A 165 0.04 -4.70 -23.35
C LEU A 165 1.41 -5.41 -23.47
N ALA A 166 1.87 -5.66 -24.70
CA ALA A 166 3.20 -6.21 -24.94
C ALA A 166 4.31 -5.29 -24.41
N LEU A 167 4.23 -3.99 -24.70
CA LEU A 167 5.18 -2.98 -24.18
C LEU A 167 5.19 -2.93 -22.65
N LEU A 168 4.02 -3.01 -22.01
CA LEU A 168 3.93 -3.04 -20.55
C LEU A 168 4.65 -4.25 -19.95
N PHE A 169 4.45 -5.45 -20.53
CA PHE A 169 5.15 -6.66 -20.06
C PHE A 169 6.65 -6.61 -20.33
N GLU A 170 7.05 -6.14 -21.51
CA GLU A 170 8.46 -5.97 -21.87
C GLU A 170 9.18 -5.03 -20.91
N VAL A 171 8.58 -3.89 -20.57
CA VAL A 171 9.17 -2.93 -19.61
C VAL A 171 9.18 -3.50 -18.19
N THR A 172 8.14 -4.23 -17.80
CA THR A 172 8.08 -4.88 -16.47
C THR A 172 9.22 -5.88 -16.30
N ASP A 173 9.49 -6.68 -17.34
CA ASP A 173 10.55 -7.69 -17.36
C ASP A 173 11.95 -7.04 -17.45
N LEU A 174 12.13 -6.09 -18.38
CA LEU A 174 13.41 -5.41 -18.61
C LEU A 174 13.95 -4.69 -17.37
N PHE A 175 13.05 -4.20 -16.50
CA PHE A 175 13.40 -3.42 -15.31
C PHE A 175 13.17 -4.19 -14.00
N ASP A 176 13.00 -5.52 -14.04
CA ASP A 176 12.81 -6.38 -12.87
C ASP A 176 11.75 -5.85 -11.88
N MET A 177 10.60 -5.39 -12.41
CA MET A 177 9.62 -4.68 -11.60
C MET A 177 8.94 -5.63 -10.60
N ALA A 178 8.98 -5.26 -9.32
CA ALA A 178 8.30 -6.00 -8.26
C ALA A 178 6.79 -5.70 -8.26
N THR A 179 5.96 -6.73 -8.36
CA THR A 179 4.50 -6.58 -8.27
C THR A 179 4.09 -6.33 -6.82
N ARG A 180 3.34 -5.25 -6.56
CA ARG A 180 2.69 -5.03 -5.26
C ARG A 180 1.22 -5.39 -5.32
N SER A 181 0.81 -6.35 -4.50
CA SER A 181 -0.55 -6.89 -4.49
C SER A 181 -1.64 -5.85 -4.20
N GLU A 182 -1.34 -4.85 -3.37
CA GLU A 182 -2.28 -3.78 -2.99
C GLU A 182 -2.61 -2.86 -4.17
N LEU A 183 -1.68 -2.73 -5.12
CA LEU A 183 -1.86 -1.93 -6.33
C LEU A 183 -2.53 -2.70 -7.45
N VAL A 184 -2.42 -4.03 -7.48
CA VAL A 184 -3.11 -4.85 -8.49
C VAL A 184 -4.62 -4.68 -8.38
N LEU A 185 -5.16 -4.65 -7.16
CA LEU A 185 -6.57 -4.40 -6.94
C LEU A 185 -6.99 -3.03 -7.45
N LEU A 186 -6.21 -2.00 -7.11
CA LEU A 186 -6.44 -0.63 -7.58
C LEU A 186 -6.39 -0.52 -9.11
N GLN A 187 -5.39 -1.15 -9.74
CA GLN A 187 -5.22 -1.18 -11.19
C GLN A 187 -6.41 -1.85 -11.88
N LYS A 188 -6.86 -3.02 -11.38
CA LYS A 188 -8.07 -3.68 -11.85
C LYS A 188 -9.28 -2.74 -11.78
N THR A 189 -9.48 -2.09 -10.63
CA THR A 189 -10.60 -1.17 -10.46
C THR A 189 -10.53 0.02 -11.41
N MET A 190 -9.35 0.61 -11.61
CA MET A 190 -9.15 1.70 -12.57
C MET A 190 -9.55 1.28 -13.99
N VAL A 191 -9.16 0.09 -14.44
CA VAL A 191 -9.54 -0.45 -15.75
C VAL A 191 -11.05 -0.63 -15.87
N VAL A 192 -11.70 -1.14 -14.82
CA VAL A 192 -13.17 -1.28 -14.80
C VAL A 192 -13.85 0.09 -14.88
N VAL A 193 -13.44 1.03 -14.04
CA VAL A 193 -13.99 2.39 -14.00
C VAL A 193 -13.82 3.11 -15.34
N GLU A 194 -12.65 2.99 -15.98
CA GLU A 194 -12.40 3.52 -17.32
C GLU A 194 -13.30 2.85 -18.37
N GLY A 195 -13.45 1.54 -18.33
CA GLY A 195 -14.32 0.79 -19.24
C GLY A 195 -15.80 1.21 -19.14
N VAL A 196 -16.28 1.43 -17.91
CA VAL A 196 -17.63 1.96 -17.67
C VAL A 196 -17.75 3.39 -18.19
N ALA A 197 -16.78 4.26 -17.88
CA ALA A 197 -16.77 5.64 -18.36
C ALA A 197 -16.77 5.73 -19.89
N ARG A 198 -16.03 4.86 -20.59
CA ARG A 198 -16.03 4.77 -22.05
C ARG A 198 -17.33 4.24 -22.65
N THR A 199 -18.05 3.41 -21.91
CA THR A 199 -19.38 2.93 -22.34
C THR A 199 -20.40 4.08 -22.28
N LEU A 200 -20.26 4.98 -21.31
CA LEU A 200 -21.08 6.18 -21.15
C LEU A 200 -20.68 7.30 -22.13
N ASP A 201 -19.38 7.49 -22.36
CA ASP A 201 -18.82 8.47 -23.29
C ASP A 201 -17.72 7.82 -24.16
N PRO A 202 -18.00 7.44 -25.42
CA PRO A 202 -16.99 6.81 -26.29
C PRO A 202 -15.74 7.66 -26.52
N ALA A 203 -15.88 8.99 -26.43
CA ALA A 203 -14.77 9.94 -26.59
C ALA A 203 -14.06 10.25 -25.26
N PHE A 204 -14.32 9.46 -24.20
CA PHE A 204 -13.83 9.74 -22.85
C PHE A 204 -12.30 9.79 -22.78
N ASN A 205 -11.80 10.91 -22.24
CA ASN A 205 -10.38 11.11 -21.99
C ASN A 205 -10.09 11.01 -20.49
N MET A 206 -9.51 9.87 -20.08
CA MET A 206 -9.17 9.58 -18.69
C MET A 206 -8.21 10.62 -18.10
N TRP A 207 -7.17 11.01 -18.84
CA TRP A 207 -6.14 11.94 -18.36
C TRP A 207 -6.70 13.33 -18.08
N LYS A 208 -7.47 13.87 -19.03
CA LYS A 208 -8.12 15.18 -18.89
C LYS A 208 -9.12 15.19 -17.75
N THR A 209 -9.87 14.11 -17.58
CA THR A 209 -10.90 14.00 -16.52
C THR A 209 -10.29 13.86 -15.13
N SER A 210 -9.13 13.22 -15.03
CA SER A 210 -8.42 12.97 -13.77
C SER A 210 -7.66 14.20 -13.26
N GLU A 211 -7.25 15.10 -14.16
CA GLU A 211 -6.47 16.31 -13.85
C GLU A 211 -6.99 17.14 -12.67
N PRO A 212 -8.27 17.54 -12.59
CA PRO A 212 -8.73 18.43 -11.53
C PRO A 212 -8.61 17.79 -10.14
N VAL A 213 -8.80 16.47 -10.05
CA VAL A 213 -8.72 15.74 -8.78
C VAL A 213 -7.26 15.48 -8.41
N VAL A 214 -6.46 15.00 -9.35
CA VAL A 214 -5.05 14.67 -9.12
C VAL A 214 -4.24 15.95 -8.88
N GLY A 215 -4.36 16.96 -9.74
CA GLY A 215 -3.68 18.25 -9.60
C GLY A 215 -4.10 19.02 -8.35
N GLY A 216 -5.38 18.99 -8.01
CA GLY A 216 -5.89 19.51 -6.74
C GLY A 216 -5.26 18.82 -5.53
N TRP A 217 -5.11 17.49 -5.58
CA TRP A 217 -4.44 16.73 -4.53
C TRP A 217 -2.94 17.07 -4.45
N ILE A 218 -2.22 17.12 -5.58
CA ILE A 218 -0.78 17.45 -5.63
C ILE A 218 -0.54 18.85 -5.04
N SER A 219 -1.28 19.86 -5.48
CA SER A 219 -1.12 21.23 -4.97
C SER A 219 -1.42 21.34 -3.47
N GLY A 220 -2.41 20.59 -2.97
CA GLY A 220 -2.76 20.55 -1.55
C GLY A 220 -1.79 19.75 -0.66
N ASN A 221 -1.19 18.68 -1.18
CA ASN A 221 -0.44 17.68 -0.38
C ASN A 221 1.07 17.64 -0.67
N LEU A 222 1.55 18.28 -1.74
CA LEU A 222 2.97 18.41 -2.08
C LEU A 222 3.42 19.88 -2.20
N GLY A 223 2.49 20.83 -2.08
CA GLY A 223 2.79 22.26 -2.09
C GLY A 223 3.47 22.76 -0.80
N PRO A 224 3.82 24.06 -0.74
CA PRO A 224 4.50 24.68 0.40
C PRO A 224 3.76 24.50 1.73
N ARG A 225 2.41 24.45 1.66
CA ARG A 225 1.54 24.19 2.83
C ARG A 225 1.71 22.78 3.39
N ALA A 226 1.89 21.78 2.53
CA ALA A 226 2.14 20.42 2.97
C ALA A 226 3.53 20.27 3.56
N LEU A 227 4.52 20.96 2.99
CA LEU A 227 5.88 21.02 3.53
C LEU A 227 5.91 21.63 4.95
N LEU A 228 5.09 22.67 5.19
CA LEU A 228 4.86 23.23 6.53
C LEU A 228 4.13 22.26 7.48
N ALA A 229 3.13 21.52 6.99
CA ALA A 229 2.40 20.54 7.78
C ALA A 229 3.30 19.36 8.19
N ASP A 230 4.05 18.80 7.24
CA ASP A 230 5.00 17.72 7.50
C ASP A 230 6.15 18.19 8.42
N ALA A 231 6.59 19.46 8.30
CA ALA A 231 7.57 20.04 9.23
C ALA A 231 7.02 20.14 10.66
N ARG A 232 5.73 20.46 10.85
CA ARG A 232 5.07 20.47 12.16
C ARG A 232 5.00 19.06 12.76
N ASP A 233 4.63 18.07 11.96
CA ASP A 233 4.59 16.67 12.40
C ASP A 233 6.00 16.18 12.79
N GLY A 234 7.00 16.51 11.97
CA GLY A 234 8.41 16.22 12.24
C GLY A 234 8.93 16.91 13.50
N ALA A 235 8.57 18.17 13.73
CA ALA A 235 8.88 18.88 14.97
C ALA A 235 8.24 18.20 16.20
N GLY A 236 7.00 17.72 16.08
CA GLY A 236 6.34 16.93 17.12
C GLY A 236 7.09 15.64 17.46
N ALA A 237 7.55 14.91 16.43
CA ALA A 237 8.34 13.70 16.61
C ALA A 237 9.71 13.99 17.26
N LEU A 238 10.40 15.06 16.84
CA LEU A 238 11.64 15.51 17.47
C LEU A 238 11.44 15.92 18.93
N LEU A 239 10.33 16.58 19.24
CA LEU A 239 10.01 17.02 20.60
C LEU A 239 9.64 15.83 21.49
N ALA A 240 8.95 14.82 20.95
CA ALA A 240 8.72 13.54 21.62
C ALA A 240 10.05 12.81 21.90
N LEU A 241 10.97 12.74 20.94
CA LEU A 241 12.31 12.19 21.14
C LEU A 241 13.10 12.96 22.20
N ALA A 242 13.06 14.30 22.16
CA ALA A 242 13.73 15.15 23.14
C ALA A 242 13.18 14.94 24.56
N ARG A 243 11.86 14.72 24.72
CA ARG A 243 11.25 14.36 26.01
C ARG A 243 11.67 12.98 26.51
N GLN A 244 11.96 12.05 25.61
CA GLN A 244 12.43 10.69 25.96
C GLN A 244 13.96 10.61 26.12
N ALA A 245 14.70 11.64 25.70
CA ALA A 245 16.16 11.68 25.81
C ALA A 245 16.70 11.50 27.24
N PRO A 246 16.11 12.09 28.31
CA PRO A 246 16.58 11.88 29.67
C PRO A 246 16.49 10.42 30.13
N ASP A 247 15.40 9.74 29.78
CA ASP A 247 15.21 8.32 30.10
C ASP A 247 16.18 7.42 29.33
N LEU A 248 16.44 7.74 28.06
CA LEU A 248 17.45 7.03 27.26
C LEU A 248 18.85 7.23 27.81
N ALA A 249 19.20 8.46 28.22
CA ALA A 249 20.47 8.77 28.86
C ALA A 249 20.62 8.01 30.18
N ALA A 250 19.59 8.02 31.04
CA ALA A 250 19.60 7.30 32.31
C ALA A 250 19.72 5.77 32.12
N ARG A 251 19.07 5.20 31.09
CA ARG A 251 19.21 3.77 30.75
C ARG A 251 20.62 3.44 30.27
N THR A 252 21.19 4.30 29.43
CA THR A 252 22.56 4.13 28.90
C THR A 252 23.60 4.23 30.02
N GLU A 253 23.41 5.17 30.94
CA GLU A 253 24.30 5.36 32.09
C GLU A 253 24.24 4.17 33.06
N ARG A 254 23.04 3.60 33.30
CA ARG A 254 22.89 2.36 34.08
C ARG A 254 23.59 1.19 33.41
N LEU A 255 23.40 1.03 32.10
CA LEU A 255 24.04 -0.04 31.33
C LEU A 255 25.57 0.10 31.35
N SER A 256 26.09 1.32 31.18
CA SER A 256 27.53 1.59 31.28
C SER A 256 28.06 1.21 32.67
N ARG A 257 27.37 1.63 33.73
CA ARG A 257 27.76 1.27 35.10
C ARG A 257 27.72 -0.23 35.35
N GLU A 258 26.72 -0.95 34.84
CA GLU A 258 26.69 -2.40 34.94
C GLU A 258 27.85 -3.04 34.19
N ILE A 259 28.17 -2.58 32.98
CA ILE A 259 29.31 -3.07 32.19
C ILE A 259 30.64 -2.79 32.91
N ASP A 260 30.84 -1.60 33.47
CA ASP A 260 32.04 -1.23 34.20
C ASP A 260 32.20 -2.08 35.47
N LEU A 261 31.10 -2.29 36.22
CA LEU A 261 31.09 -3.17 37.39
C LEU A 261 31.39 -4.63 37.02
N MET A 262 30.88 -5.11 35.89
CA MET A 262 31.19 -6.45 35.36
C MET A 262 32.66 -6.57 34.92
N ALA A 263 33.26 -5.50 34.41
CA ALA A 263 34.66 -5.46 34.01
C ALA A 263 35.61 -5.45 35.22
N GLU A 264 35.29 -4.70 36.29
CA GLU A 264 36.12 -4.61 37.49
C GLU A 264 35.96 -5.81 38.44
N HIS A 265 34.74 -6.31 38.63
CA HIS A 265 34.44 -7.31 39.66
C HIS A 265 34.09 -8.69 39.08
N GLY A 266 34.10 -8.83 37.74
CA GLY A 266 33.66 -10.03 37.05
C GLY A 266 32.13 -10.18 37.04
N LEU A 267 31.64 -11.10 36.20
CA LEU A 267 30.23 -11.46 36.12
C LEU A 267 29.74 -12.08 37.44
N ARG A 268 28.94 -11.34 38.21
CA ARG A 268 28.22 -11.89 39.37
C ARG A 268 26.91 -12.50 38.88
N PHE A 269 26.89 -13.82 38.78
CA PHE A 269 25.65 -14.56 38.53
C PHE A 269 24.79 -14.55 39.78
N ASP A 270 23.47 -14.47 39.60
CA ASP A 270 22.55 -14.76 40.69
C ASP A 270 22.72 -16.21 41.15
N GLU A 271 22.32 -16.49 42.39
CA GLU A 271 22.55 -17.78 43.04
C GLU A 271 21.92 -18.95 42.26
N ALA A 272 20.79 -18.74 41.57
CA ALA A 272 20.16 -19.76 40.75
C ALA A 272 20.97 -20.04 39.47
N THR A 273 21.49 -19.00 38.82
CA THR A 273 22.37 -19.14 37.64
C THR A 273 23.71 -19.78 38.00
N ALA A 274 24.34 -19.38 39.11
CA ALA A 274 25.56 -20.01 39.60
C ALA A 274 25.36 -21.49 39.94
N HIS A 275 24.23 -21.82 40.59
CA HIS A 275 23.89 -23.19 40.93
C HIS A 275 23.55 -24.04 39.68
N ALA A 276 22.95 -23.45 38.64
CA ALA A 276 22.69 -24.13 37.38
C ALA A 276 23.99 -24.45 36.61
N ILE A 277 24.92 -23.50 36.54
CA ILE A 277 26.24 -23.69 35.94
C ILE A 277 27.03 -24.76 36.69
N GLY A 278 27.08 -24.68 38.03
CA GLY A 278 27.75 -25.70 38.85
C GLY A 278 27.16 -27.10 38.69
N LYS A 279 25.83 -27.22 38.53
CA LYS A 279 25.16 -28.51 38.29
C LYS A 279 25.46 -29.08 36.90
N ALA A 280 25.68 -28.23 35.90
CA ALA A 280 26.09 -28.63 34.55
C ALA A 280 27.56 -29.08 34.52
N GLU A 281 28.46 -28.38 35.22
CA GLU A 281 29.88 -28.71 35.30
C GLU A 281 30.14 -30.01 36.10
N ALA A 282 29.36 -30.23 37.17
CA ALA A 282 29.37 -31.49 37.93
C ALA A 282 28.94 -32.72 37.09
N ARG A 283 28.14 -32.52 36.02
CA ARG A 283 27.81 -33.61 35.07
C ARG A 283 28.99 -33.94 34.15
N HIS A 284 29.77 -32.95 33.74
CA HIS A 284 30.95 -33.14 32.88
C HIS A 284 32.12 -33.83 33.60
N THR A 285 32.33 -33.55 34.89
CA THR A 285 33.38 -34.20 35.69
C THR A 285 33.05 -35.67 36.01
N ARG A 286 31.76 -36.03 36.11
CA ARG A 286 31.32 -37.42 36.29
C ARG A 286 31.56 -38.27 35.04
N SER A 287 31.31 -37.75 33.84
CA SER A 287 31.61 -38.45 32.59
C SER A 287 33.12 -38.58 32.35
N GLY A 288 33.91 -37.56 32.69
CA GLY A 288 35.38 -37.62 32.63
C GLY A 288 35.98 -38.67 33.59
N ARG A 289 35.46 -38.78 34.82
CA ARG A 289 35.88 -39.82 35.78
C ARG A 289 35.48 -41.23 35.33
N LEU A 290 34.30 -41.40 34.75
CA LEU A 290 33.88 -42.68 34.17
C LEU A 290 34.78 -43.08 32.99
N ALA A 291 35.14 -42.15 32.11
CA ALA A 291 36.06 -42.41 31.02
C ALA A 291 37.45 -42.87 31.52
N LEU A 292 37.96 -42.23 32.58
CA LEU A 292 39.22 -42.66 33.22
C LEU A 292 39.15 -44.06 33.82
N TRP A 293 38.03 -44.42 34.47
CA TRP A 293 37.83 -45.78 34.98
C TRP A 293 37.69 -46.82 33.86
N VAL A 294 37.03 -46.48 32.76
CA VAL A 294 36.94 -47.34 31.57
C VAL A 294 38.31 -47.56 30.95
N ILE A 295 39.14 -46.52 30.84
CA ILE A 295 40.53 -46.61 30.37
C ILE A 295 41.38 -47.48 31.31
N ALA A 296 41.25 -47.29 32.62
CA ALA A 296 41.97 -48.10 33.60
C ALA A 296 41.59 -49.59 33.53
N LEU A 297 40.29 -49.90 33.42
CA LEU A 297 39.80 -51.28 33.27
C LEU A 297 40.21 -51.92 31.95
N THR A 298 40.23 -51.15 30.85
CA THR A 298 40.73 -51.66 29.55
C THR A 298 42.23 -51.96 29.60
N LEU A 299 43.02 -51.13 30.27
CA LEU A 299 44.45 -51.39 30.47
C LEU A 299 44.69 -52.66 31.32
N VAL A 300 43.90 -52.88 32.37
CA VAL A 300 43.97 -54.10 33.19
C VAL A 300 43.58 -55.35 32.39
N TYR A 301 42.53 -55.26 31.55
CA TYR A 301 42.13 -56.37 30.68
C TYR A 301 43.19 -56.70 29.62
N ILE A 302 43.82 -55.70 29.02
CA ILE A 302 44.94 -55.89 28.08
C ILE A 302 46.11 -56.58 28.78
N ALA A 303 46.46 -56.15 30.00
CA ALA A 303 47.53 -56.76 30.79
C ALA A 303 47.23 -58.24 31.15
N TRP A 304 45.98 -58.57 31.46
CA TRP A 304 45.57 -59.95 31.73
C TRP A 304 45.63 -60.83 30.48
N LYS A 305 45.32 -60.30 29.30
CA LYS A 305 45.41 -61.04 28.02
C LYS A 305 46.83 -61.31 27.54
N LEU A 306 47.83 -60.64 28.12
CA LEU A 306 49.25 -60.76 27.78
C LEU A 306 50.03 -61.68 28.74
N LEU A 307 49.37 -62.20 29.77
CA LEU A 307 49.84 -63.25 30.70
C LEU A 307 49.25 -64.60 30.32
#